data_AF-A0A1T4ZHP3-F1
#
_entry.id   AF-A0A1T4ZHP3-F1
#
_cell.length_a   1.000
_cell.length_b   1.000
_cell.length_c   1.000
_cell.angle_alpha   90.00
_cell.angle_beta   90.00
_cell.angle_gamma   90.00
#
_symmetry.space_group_name_H-M   'P 1'
#
loop_
_entity.id
_entity.type
_entity.pdbx_description
1 polymer ?
#
loop_
_entity_poly.entity_id
_entity_poly.type
_entity_poly.pdbx_seq_one_letter_code
_entity_poly.pdbx_strand_id
1 'polypeptide(L)'
;MVEQKTPNNFELESLTRTQVLIAMGGTAIILLAIAKAWLYLSHVTLLPINLTWVSLGLGLGVGLIITVASFVMYRIWPAYSRSADTYLKLVLTPLLWPDLIWLGLLPGLSEELLFRGVMLSDLGLGTLALVVSSIAFGVLHFSGSQQWPYVIWATVVGFILGYSAIATGNLLVPIIAHIFTNFMSGCLWKLNYIGGKL
;
A
#
# COMPACT_ATOMS: atom_id res chain seq x y z
N MET A 1 27.11 40.17 21.00
CA MET A 1 25.76 39.70 20.64
C MET A 1 25.91 38.33 20.02
N VAL A 2 25.29 37.33 20.64
CA VAL A 2 25.38 35.92 20.24
C VAL A 2 24.55 35.73 18.98
N GLU A 3 25.18 35.18 17.95
CA GLU A 3 24.54 34.74 16.71
C GLU A 3 23.56 33.61 17.04
N GLN A 4 22.27 33.89 16.95
CA GLN A 4 21.22 32.88 17.14
C GLN A 4 21.27 31.92 15.96
N LYS A 5 21.90 30.76 16.19
CA LYS A 5 21.79 29.60 15.32
C LYS A 5 20.33 29.20 15.24
N THR A 6 19.68 29.48 14.12
CA THR A 6 18.33 28.99 13.80
C THR A 6 18.30 27.47 14.04
N PRO A 7 17.28 26.94 14.72
CA PRO A 7 17.20 25.50 14.97
C PRO A 7 17.20 24.79 13.62
N ASN A 8 18.09 23.79 13.50
CA ASN A 8 18.17 22.91 12.35
C ASN A 8 16.75 22.52 11.91
N ASN A 9 16.30 23.05 10.77
CA ASN A 9 15.38 22.32 9.94
C ASN A 9 16.10 21.01 9.64
N PHE A 10 15.69 19.92 10.29
CA PHE A 10 15.89 18.60 9.73
C PHE A 10 15.08 18.58 8.43
N GLU A 11 15.60 19.21 7.38
CA GLU A 11 15.25 18.84 6.03
C GLU A 11 15.59 17.36 5.96
N LEU A 12 14.57 16.50 5.97
CA LEU A 12 14.76 15.09 5.70
C LEU A 12 15.50 15.03 4.37
N GLU A 13 16.78 14.65 4.40
CA GLU A 13 17.56 14.45 3.19
C GLU A 13 16.74 13.58 2.26
N SER A 14 16.43 14.11 1.07
CA SER A 14 15.60 13.40 0.10
C SER A 14 16.29 12.09 -0.26
N LEU A 15 15.59 10.97 -0.07
CA LEU A 15 16.11 9.66 -0.46
C LEU A 15 16.48 9.66 -1.94
N THR A 16 17.60 9.03 -2.28
CA THR A 16 17.97 8.78 -3.67
C THR A 16 17.05 7.73 -4.30
N ARG A 17 16.94 7.74 -5.63
CA ARG A 17 16.17 6.74 -6.41
C ARG A 17 16.55 5.31 -6.02
N THR A 18 17.85 5.05 -5.91
CA THR A 18 18.38 3.74 -5.53
C THR A 18 17.98 3.35 -4.12
N GLN A 19 18.03 4.27 -3.15
CA GLN A 19 17.59 3.98 -1.77
C GLN A 19 16.11 3.62 -1.71
N VAL A 20 15.24 4.35 -2.43
CA VAL A 20 13.80 4.03 -2.47
C VAL A 20 13.55 2.65 -3.08
N LEU A 21 14.18 2.36 -4.23
CA LEU A 21 14.02 1.05 -4.88
C LEU A 21 14.56 -0.10 -4.02
N ILE A 22 15.71 0.07 -3.36
CA ILE A 22 16.25 -0.92 -2.41
C ILE A 22 15.32 -1.08 -1.22
N ALA A 23 14.79 -0.01 -0.65
CA ALA A 23 13.87 -0.09 0.49
C ALA A 23 12.57 -0.82 0.12
N MET A 24 11.98 -0.51 -1.03
CA MET A 24 10.79 -1.19 -1.54
C MET A 24 11.06 -2.68 -1.83
N GLY A 25 12.13 -2.99 -2.56
CA GLY A 25 12.52 -4.37 -2.87
C GLY A 25 12.86 -5.17 -1.62
N GLY A 26 13.64 -4.59 -0.70
CA GLY A 26 14.01 -5.20 0.57
C GLY A 26 12.79 -5.49 1.45
N THR A 27 11.85 -4.53 1.55
CA THR A 27 10.60 -4.73 2.29
C THR A 27 9.78 -5.85 1.67
N ALA A 28 9.63 -5.89 0.33
CA ALA A 28 8.90 -6.96 -0.34
C ALA A 28 9.51 -8.34 -0.10
N ILE A 29 10.85 -8.46 -0.10
CA ILE A 29 11.56 -9.71 0.22
C ILE A 29 11.33 -10.12 1.68
N ILE A 30 11.40 -9.17 2.62
CA ILE A 30 11.16 -9.43 4.04
C ILE A 30 9.73 -9.94 4.25
N LEU A 31 8.73 -9.26 3.69
CA LEU A 31 7.33 -9.67 3.80
C LEU A 31 7.09 -11.04 3.16
N LEU A 32 7.72 -11.32 2.02
CA LEU A 32 7.68 -12.65 1.39
C LEU A 32 8.30 -13.73 2.28
N ALA A 33 9.43 -13.44 2.93
CA ALA A 33 10.08 -14.37 3.85
C ALA A 33 9.19 -14.66 5.07
N ILE A 34 8.56 -13.63 5.65
CA ILE A 34 7.60 -13.78 6.74
C ILE A 34 6.41 -14.63 6.29
N ALA A 35 5.83 -14.33 5.13
CA ALA A 35 4.70 -15.09 4.59
C ALA A 35 5.05 -16.58 4.39
N LYS A 36 6.22 -16.87 3.82
CA LYS A 36 6.67 -18.26 3.63
C LYS A 36 6.98 -18.98 4.94
N ALA A 37 7.60 -18.30 5.91
CA ALA A 37 7.86 -18.87 7.22
C ALA A 37 6.55 -19.20 7.95
N TRP A 38 5.57 -18.30 7.89
CA TRP A 38 4.24 -18.53 8.47
C TRP A 38 3.53 -19.71 7.80
N LEU A 39 3.50 -19.76 6.46
CA LEU A 39 2.93 -20.89 5.71
C LEU A 39 3.53 -22.23 6.11
N TYR A 40 4.85 -22.26 6.32
CA TYR A 40 5.56 -23.46 6.75
C TYR A 40 5.14 -23.90 8.18
N LEU A 41 4.89 -22.94 9.08
CA LEU A 41 4.55 -23.23 10.47
C LEU A 41 3.07 -23.55 10.70
N SER A 42 2.15 -22.94 9.95
CA SER A 42 0.71 -23.05 10.21
C SER A 42 -0.05 -24.03 9.30
N HIS A 43 0.61 -24.56 8.26
CA HIS A 43 0.01 -25.49 7.29
C HIS A 43 -1.30 -24.96 6.64
N VAL A 44 -1.47 -23.64 6.60
CA VAL A 44 -2.65 -22.99 6.01
C VAL A 44 -2.69 -23.19 4.49
N THR A 45 -3.90 -23.36 3.96
CA THR A 45 -4.13 -23.37 2.51
C THR A 45 -4.34 -21.95 2.02
N LEU A 46 -3.53 -21.53 1.03
CA LEU A 46 -3.69 -20.23 0.38
C LEU A 46 -4.99 -20.17 -0.44
N LEU A 47 -5.61 -18.99 -0.49
CA LEU A 47 -6.61 -18.71 -1.52
C LEU A 47 -6.01 -18.93 -2.91
N PRO A 48 -6.74 -19.58 -3.83
CA PRO A 48 -6.22 -19.88 -5.16
C PRO A 48 -5.95 -18.59 -5.95
N ILE A 49 -4.99 -18.69 -6.88
CA ILE A 49 -4.71 -17.65 -7.86
C ILE A 49 -5.33 -18.11 -9.18
N ASN A 50 -6.55 -17.64 -9.45
CA ASN A 50 -7.28 -18.00 -10.67
C ASN A 50 -7.31 -16.83 -11.64
N LEU A 51 -6.51 -16.92 -12.71
CA LEU A 51 -6.48 -15.91 -13.77
C LEU A 51 -7.62 -16.17 -14.77
N THR A 52 -8.59 -15.27 -14.78
CA THR A 52 -9.72 -15.25 -15.72
C THR A 52 -10.00 -13.80 -16.10
N TRP A 53 -10.70 -13.57 -17.20
CA TRP A 53 -11.15 -12.22 -17.56
C TRP A 53 -12.04 -11.59 -16.49
N VAL A 54 -12.82 -12.41 -15.78
CA VAL A 54 -13.66 -11.96 -14.66
C VAL A 54 -12.80 -11.51 -13.47
N SER A 55 -11.81 -12.30 -13.04
CA SER A 55 -10.94 -11.91 -11.94
C SER A 55 -10.06 -10.70 -12.26
N LEU A 56 -9.62 -10.56 -13.51
CA LEU A 56 -8.97 -9.34 -14.00
C LEU A 56 -9.90 -8.13 -13.90
N GLY A 57 -11.12 -8.24 -14.43
CA GLY A 57 -12.11 -7.16 -14.38
C GLY A 57 -12.51 -6.75 -12.97
N LEU A 58 -12.70 -7.73 -12.07
CA LEU A 58 -13.00 -7.48 -10.66
C LEU A 58 -11.83 -6.79 -9.95
N GLY A 59 -10.60 -7.26 -10.17
CA GLY A 59 -9.40 -6.64 -9.58
C GLY A 59 -9.23 -5.19 -10.02
N LEU A 60 -9.34 -4.92 -11.33
CA LEU A 60 -9.29 -3.55 -11.87
C LEU A 60 -10.45 -2.68 -11.36
N GLY A 61 -11.67 -3.24 -11.27
CA GLY A 61 -12.84 -2.55 -10.74
C GLY A 61 -12.67 -2.15 -9.28
N VAL A 62 -12.19 -3.07 -8.42
CA VAL A 62 -11.88 -2.78 -7.01
C VAL A 62 -10.76 -1.75 -6.90
N GLY A 63 -9.69 -1.89 -7.69
CA GLY A 63 -8.60 -0.92 -7.73
C GLY A 63 -9.06 0.49 -8.15
N LEU A 64 -9.97 0.59 -9.11
CA LEU A 64 -10.57 1.85 -9.52
C LEU A 64 -11.42 2.47 -8.40
N ILE A 65 -12.23 1.66 -7.71
CA ILE A 65 -13.01 2.11 -6.55
C ILE A 65 -12.09 2.67 -5.47
N ILE A 66 -11.00 1.96 -5.12
CA ILE A 66 -10.03 2.42 -4.13
C ILE A 66 -9.35 3.72 -4.59
N THR A 67 -8.98 3.83 -5.86
CA THR A 67 -8.34 5.02 -6.43
C THR A 67 -9.26 6.24 -6.35
N VAL A 68 -10.52 6.10 -6.77
CA VAL A 68 -11.52 7.18 -6.69
C VAL A 68 -11.81 7.54 -5.24
N ALA A 69 -12.00 6.56 -4.37
CA ALA A 69 -12.22 6.82 -2.95
C ALA A 69 -11.03 7.53 -2.30
N SER A 70 -9.80 7.13 -2.62
CA SER A 70 -8.58 7.77 -2.14
C SER A 70 -8.47 9.22 -2.64
N PHE A 71 -8.86 9.48 -3.88
CA PHE A 71 -8.94 10.84 -4.44
C PHE A 71 -9.98 11.70 -3.70
N VAL A 72 -11.17 11.15 -3.44
CA VAL A 72 -12.21 11.86 -2.67
C VAL A 72 -11.71 12.15 -1.25
N MET A 73 -11.16 11.15 -0.56
CA MET A 73 -10.61 11.32 0.80
C MET A 73 -9.50 12.36 0.85
N TYR A 74 -8.63 12.38 -0.16
CA TYR A 74 -7.60 13.39 -0.29
C TYR A 74 -8.18 14.81 -0.34
N ARG A 75 -9.34 15.01 -1.00
CA ARG A 75 -10.00 16.32 -1.10
C ARG A 75 -10.78 16.74 0.14
N ILE A 76 -11.42 15.79 0.83
CA ILE A 76 -12.33 16.10 1.94
C ILE A 76 -11.69 15.98 3.32
N TRP A 77 -10.54 15.29 3.44
CA TRP A 77 -9.88 15.06 4.73
C TRP A 77 -8.47 15.64 4.74
N PRO A 78 -8.30 16.92 5.19
CA PRO A 78 -7.01 17.61 5.14
C PRO A 78 -5.88 16.91 5.93
N ALA A 79 -6.20 16.21 7.02
CA ALA A 79 -5.20 15.47 7.79
C ALA A 79 -4.65 14.27 6.99
N TYR A 80 -5.53 13.55 6.28
CA TYR A 80 -5.11 12.50 5.35
C TYR A 80 -4.32 13.04 4.17
N SER A 81 -4.77 14.14 3.55
CA SER A 81 -4.02 14.78 2.45
C SER A 81 -2.58 15.08 2.83
N ARG A 82 -2.34 15.76 3.96
CA ARG A 82 -0.98 16.09 4.44
C ARG A 82 -0.14 14.84 4.74
N SER A 83 -0.77 13.83 5.32
CA SER A 83 -0.14 12.55 5.64
C SER A 83 0.29 11.82 4.36
N ALA A 84 -0.64 11.69 3.40
CA ALA A 84 -0.38 11.11 2.08
C ALA A 84 0.68 11.89 1.31
N ASP A 85 0.63 13.22 1.29
CA ASP A 85 1.63 14.06 0.58
C ASP A 85 3.03 13.87 1.14
N THR A 86 3.18 13.72 2.46
CA THR A 86 4.48 13.46 3.08
C THR A 86 5.07 12.14 2.57
N TYR A 87 4.28 11.08 2.60
CA TYR A 87 4.69 9.76 2.13
C TYR A 87 4.96 9.76 0.61
N LEU A 88 4.01 10.26 -0.19
CA LEU A 88 4.10 10.28 -1.64
C LEU A 88 5.28 11.14 -2.10
N LYS A 89 5.52 12.31 -1.49
CA LYS A 89 6.69 13.14 -1.82
C LYS A 89 7.99 12.43 -1.52
N LEU A 90 8.11 11.74 -0.38
CA LEU A 90 9.32 10.99 -0.02
C LEU A 90 9.61 9.85 -1.01
N VAL A 91 8.58 9.07 -1.37
CA VAL A 91 8.73 7.89 -2.22
C VAL A 91 8.78 8.24 -3.70
N LEU A 92 7.91 9.13 -4.19
CA LEU A 92 7.73 9.37 -5.63
C LEU A 92 8.65 10.44 -6.20
N THR A 93 9.11 11.43 -5.43
CA THR A 93 10.01 12.46 -5.97
C THR A 93 11.23 11.86 -6.67
N PRO A 94 11.99 10.92 -6.07
CA PRO A 94 13.19 10.36 -6.69
C PRO A 94 12.93 9.30 -7.78
N LEU A 95 11.72 8.75 -7.87
CA LEU A 95 11.37 7.70 -8.85
C LEU A 95 11.12 8.28 -10.25
N LEU A 96 11.50 7.54 -11.29
CA LEU A 96 11.15 7.83 -12.67
C LEU A 96 9.81 7.19 -13.04
N TRP A 97 9.20 7.63 -14.15
CA TRP A 97 7.95 7.06 -14.66
C TRP A 97 7.97 5.53 -14.80
N PRO A 98 9.01 4.89 -15.35
CA PRO A 98 9.06 3.44 -15.42
C PRO A 98 9.12 2.74 -14.06
N ASP A 99 9.62 3.42 -13.01
CA ASP A 99 9.75 2.82 -11.68
C ASP A 99 8.38 2.64 -10.98
N LEU A 100 7.34 3.34 -11.45
CA LEU A 100 5.99 3.23 -10.90
C LEU A 100 5.42 1.81 -11.06
N ILE A 101 5.92 1.04 -12.03
CA ILE A 101 5.56 -0.38 -12.16
C ILE A 101 5.99 -1.17 -10.92
N TRP A 102 7.16 -0.87 -10.35
CA TRP A 102 7.67 -1.52 -9.14
C TRP A 102 6.93 -1.06 -7.89
N LEU A 103 6.47 0.19 -7.87
CA LEU A 103 5.60 0.72 -6.82
C LEU A 103 4.25 -0.01 -6.76
N GLY A 104 3.73 -0.45 -7.91
CA GLY A 104 2.57 -1.32 -7.95
C GLY A 104 2.90 -2.76 -7.58
N LEU A 105 3.83 -3.37 -8.32
CA LEU A 105 4.10 -4.81 -8.27
C LEU A 105 4.63 -5.29 -6.92
N LEU A 106 5.62 -4.61 -6.35
CA LEU A 106 6.33 -5.10 -5.16
C LEU A 106 5.42 -5.16 -3.91
N PRO A 107 4.78 -4.07 -3.47
CA PRO A 107 3.84 -4.12 -2.35
C PRO A 107 2.59 -4.94 -2.71
N GLY A 108 2.02 -4.75 -3.91
CA GLY A 108 0.79 -5.44 -4.30
C GLY A 108 0.91 -6.97 -4.34
N LEU A 109 2.09 -7.51 -4.62
CA LEU A 109 2.35 -8.95 -4.52
C LEU A 109 2.70 -9.37 -3.08
N SER A 110 3.66 -8.71 -2.45
CA SER A 110 4.21 -9.15 -1.17
C SER A 110 3.25 -8.94 0.00
N GLU A 111 2.56 -7.80 0.06
CA GLU A 111 1.62 -7.48 1.12
C GLU A 111 0.34 -8.32 0.98
N GLU A 112 -0.23 -8.44 -0.22
CA GLU A 112 -1.45 -9.24 -0.38
C GLU A 112 -1.19 -10.73 -0.14
N LEU A 113 -0.01 -11.25 -0.50
CA LEU A 113 0.37 -12.60 -0.11
C LEU A 113 0.40 -12.75 1.42
N LEU A 114 1.05 -11.84 2.15
CA LEU A 114 1.14 -11.92 3.61
C LEU A 114 -0.23 -11.75 4.28
N PHE A 115 -0.97 -10.69 3.96
CA PHE A 115 -2.18 -10.33 4.67
C PHE A 115 -3.40 -11.12 4.22
N ARG A 116 -3.58 -11.33 2.90
CA ARG A 116 -4.80 -11.98 2.34
C ARG A 116 -4.54 -13.44 2.03
N GLY A 117 -3.36 -13.75 1.52
CA GLY A 117 -2.93 -15.12 1.27
C GLY A 117 -2.76 -15.89 2.58
N VAL A 118 -1.93 -15.39 3.49
CA VAL A 118 -1.55 -16.10 4.71
C VAL A 118 -2.43 -15.72 5.90
N MET A 119 -2.31 -14.50 6.44
CA MET A 119 -2.94 -14.12 7.72
C MET A 119 -4.46 -14.26 7.68
N LEU A 120 -5.13 -13.76 6.64
CA LEU A 120 -6.58 -13.85 6.50
C LEU A 120 -7.06 -15.30 6.38
N SER A 121 -6.35 -16.14 5.62
CA SER A 121 -6.66 -17.57 5.46
C SER A 121 -6.44 -18.33 6.76
N ASP A 122 -5.36 -18.03 7.49
CA ASP A 122 -4.95 -18.71 8.72
C ASP A 122 -5.94 -18.43 9.87
N LEU A 123 -6.47 -17.19 9.90
CA LEU A 123 -7.50 -16.78 10.84
C LEU A 123 -8.92 -17.24 10.43
N GLY A 124 -9.06 -18.00 9.34
CA GLY A 124 -10.29 -18.69 8.96
C GLY A 124 -11.26 -17.90 8.08
N LEU A 125 -10.81 -16.86 7.36
CA LEU A 125 -11.59 -16.09 6.36
C LEU A 125 -12.89 -15.43 6.89
N GLY A 126 -13.12 -15.43 8.21
CA GLY A 126 -14.30 -14.83 8.83
C GLY A 126 -14.16 -13.33 9.11
N THR A 127 -15.18 -12.74 9.73
CA THR A 127 -15.19 -11.31 10.09
C THR A 127 -14.02 -10.91 10.99
N LEU A 128 -13.66 -11.77 11.95
CA LEU A 128 -12.51 -11.51 12.83
C LEU A 128 -11.20 -11.49 12.02
N ALA A 129 -11.01 -12.45 11.11
CA ALA A 129 -9.85 -12.49 10.22
C ALA A 129 -9.75 -11.22 9.36
N LEU A 130 -10.88 -10.78 8.81
CA LEU A 130 -10.98 -9.56 8.02
C LEU A 130 -10.57 -8.32 8.83
N VAL A 131 -11.08 -8.17 10.05
CA VAL A 131 -10.75 -7.05 10.93
C VAL A 131 -9.26 -7.06 11.30
N VAL A 132 -8.75 -8.19 11.77
CA VAL A 132 -7.36 -8.31 12.24
C VAL A 132 -6.37 -8.06 11.10
N SER A 133 -6.57 -8.70 9.94
CA SER A 133 -5.69 -8.52 8.79
C SER A 133 -5.73 -7.10 8.23
N SER A 134 -6.89 -6.44 8.24
CA SER A 134 -7.04 -5.06 7.77
C SER A 134 -6.37 -4.05 8.70
N ILE A 135 -6.50 -4.24 10.02
CA ILE A 135 -5.81 -3.40 11.01
C ILE A 135 -4.29 -3.61 10.91
N ALA A 136 -3.82 -4.86 10.81
CA ALA A 136 -2.40 -5.16 10.66
C ALA A 136 -1.82 -4.52 9.39
N PHE A 137 -2.57 -4.57 8.28
CA PHE A 137 -2.23 -3.88 7.03
C PHE A 137 -2.12 -2.36 7.22
N GLY A 138 -3.07 -1.73 7.92
CA GLY A 138 -2.99 -0.31 8.24
C GLY A 138 -1.77 0.04 9.11
N VAL A 139 -1.51 -0.76 10.15
CA VAL A 139 -0.38 -0.55 11.06
C VAL A 139 0.97 -0.67 10.34
N LEU A 140 1.09 -1.54 9.33
CA LEU A 140 2.30 -1.62 8.49
C LEU A 140 2.67 -0.26 7.86
N HIS A 141 1.68 0.59 7.60
CA HIS A 141 1.88 1.90 7.00
C HIS A 141 2.20 3.02 8.01
N PHE A 142 2.35 2.69 9.29
CA PHE A 142 2.74 3.64 10.32
C PHE A 142 4.22 4.01 10.16
N SER A 143 4.49 5.21 9.64
CA SER A 143 5.84 5.74 9.41
C SER A 143 6.21 6.93 10.31
N GLY A 144 5.34 7.27 11.27
CA GLY A 144 5.56 8.34 12.23
C GLY A 144 4.26 8.77 12.92
N SER A 145 4.38 9.45 14.07
CA SER A 145 3.22 9.86 14.89
C SER A 145 2.20 10.72 14.14
N GLN A 146 2.65 11.53 13.18
CA GLN A 146 1.79 12.39 12.36
C GLN A 146 1.11 11.65 11.20
N GLN A 147 1.44 10.38 10.96
CA GLN A 147 0.94 9.59 9.82
C GLN A 147 -0.26 8.69 10.17
N TRP A 148 -0.85 8.86 11.36
CA TRP A 148 -2.04 8.12 11.77
C TRP A 148 -3.25 8.26 10.82
N PRO A 149 -3.51 9.40 10.12
CA PRO A 149 -4.62 9.47 9.18
C PRO A 149 -4.44 8.52 8.00
N TYR A 150 -3.19 8.38 7.51
CA TYR A 150 -2.86 7.44 6.46
C TYR A 150 -3.00 5.99 6.92
N VAL A 151 -2.64 5.67 8.17
CA VAL A 151 -2.87 4.34 8.77
C VAL A 151 -4.36 3.98 8.83
N ILE A 152 -5.22 4.94 9.20
CA ILE A 152 -6.68 4.72 9.20
C ILE A 152 -7.17 4.46 7.77
N TRP A 153 -6.74 5.27 6.80
CA TRP A 153 -7.15 5.06 5.42
C TRP A 153 -6.64 3.73 4.86
N ALA A 154 -5.38 3.38 5.12
CA ALA A 154 -4.80 2.10 4.76
C ALA A 154 -5.56 0.93 5.41
N THR A 155 -6.05 1.08 6.64
CA THR A 155 -6.93 0.09 7.29
C THR A 155 -8.23 -0.10 6.50
N VAL A 156 -8.87 1.00 6.07
CA VAL A 156 -10.10 0.95 5.25
C VAL A 156 -9.83 0.28 3.89
N VAL A 157 -8.73 0.63 3.23
CA VAL A 157 -8.29 -0.05 2.00
C VAL A 157 -8.05 -1.54 2.28
N GLY A 158 -7.47 -1.86 3.43
CA GLY A 158 -7.27 -3.22 3.88
C GLY A 158 -8.58 -4.02 4.01
N PHE A 159 -9.65 -3.37 4.50
CA PHE A 159 -10.99 -3.98 4.54
C PHE A 159 -11.54 -4.25 3.14
N ILE A 160 -11.36 -3.30 2.20
CA ILE A 160 -11.82 -3.46 0.81
C ILE A 160 -11.09 -4.64 0.13
N LEU A 161 -9.76 -4.69 0.25
CA LEU A 161 -8.94 -5.75 -0.31
C LEU A 161 -9.25 -7.10 0.34
N GLY A 162 -9.31 -7.16 1.67
CA GLY A 162 -9.66 -8.37 2.42
C GLY A 162 -11.05 -8.90 2.07
N TYR A 163 -12.05 -8.02 1.99
CA TYR A 163 -13.40 -8.41 1.59
C TYR A 163 -13.43 -8.91 0.15
N SER A 164 -12.71 -8.28 -0.78
CA SER A 164 -12.63 -8.76 -2.17
C SER A 164 -12.01 -10.16 -2.27
N ALA A 165 -11.02 -10.48 -1.42
CA ALA A 165 -10.44 -11.82 -1.33
C ALA A 165 -11.49 -12.85 -0.87
N ILE A 166 -12.23 -12.55 0.20
CA ILE A 166 -13.27 -13.43 0.76
C ILE A 166 -14.41 -13.63 -0.25
N ALA A 167 -14.93 -12.53 -0.80
CA ALA A 167 -16.10 -12.55 -1.68
C ALA A 167 -15.84 -13.28 -2.99
N THR A 168 -14.60 -13.25 -3.48
CA THR A 168 -14.23 -13.91 -4.75
C THR A 168 -13.57 -15.27 -4.56
N GLY A 169 -13.11 -15.59 -3.34
CA GLY A 169 -12.31 -16.78 -3.08
C GLY A 169 -11.03 -16.83 -3.92
N ASN A 170 -10.48 -15.66 -4.30
CA ASN A 170 -9.37 -15.58 -5.25
C ASN A 170 -8.37 -14.49 -4.85
N LEU A 171 -7.14 -14.90 -4.54
CA LEU A 171 -6.08 -13.99 -4.11
C LEU A 171 -5.65 -13.04 -5.22
N LEU A 172 -5.86 -13.40 -6.49
CA LEU A 172 -5.46 -12.57 -7.62
C LEU A 172 -6.24 -11.24 -7.68
N VAL A 173 -7.50 -11.23 -7.22
CA VAL A 173 -8.37 -10.04 -7.25
C VAL A 173 -7.79 -8.90 -6.40
N PRO A 174 -7.51 -9.08 -5.09
CA PRO A 174 -6.90 -8.02 -4.29
C PRO A 174 -5.47 -7.69 -4.75
N ILE A 175 -4.69 -8.64 -5.27
CA ILE A 175 -3.35 -8.38 -5.84
C ILE A 175 -3.46 -7.36 -6.99
N ILE A 176 -4.33 -7.61 -7.97
CA ILE A 176 -4.52 -6.71 -9.12
C ILE A 176 -5.02 -5.35 -8.63
N ALA A 177 -6.00 -5.34 -7.71
CA ALA A 177 -6.56 -4.11 -7.18
C ALA A 177 -5.49 -3.24 -6.49
N HIS A 178 -4.61 -3.84 -5.69
CA HIS A 178 -3.54 -3.15 -4.99
C HIS A 178 -2.48 -2.64 -5.98
N ILE A 179 -1.99 -3.49 -6.89
CA ILE A 179 -1.04 -3.08 -7.94
C ILE A 179 -1.58 -1.88 -8.73
N PHE A 180 -2.83 -1.98 -9.18
CA PHE A 180 -3.48 -0.92 -9.96
C PHE A 180 -3.61 0.37 -9.15
N THR A 181 -4.05 0.29 -7.89
CA THR A 181 -4.21 1.45 -7.01
C THR A 181 -2.89 2.20 -6.83
N ASN A 182 -1.81 1.48 -6.51
CA ASN A 182 -0.51 2.10 -6.27
C ASN A 182 0.08 2.69 -7.55
N PHE A 183 -0.04 1.97 -8.67
CA PHE A 183 0.39 2.47 -9.97
C PHE A 183 -0.35 3.76 -10.36
N MET A 184 -1.68 3.77 -10.24
CA MET A 184 -2.49 4.95 -10.55
C MET A 184 -2.23 6.12 -9.61
N SER A 185 -2.10 5.86 -8.30
CA SER A 185 -1.72 6.88 -7.32
C SER A 185 -0.37 7.53 -7.67
N GLY A 186 0.63 6.72 -8.01
CA GLY A 186 1.95 7.20 -8.46
C GLY A 186 1.86 8.06 -9.72
N CYS A 187 1.11 7.61 -10.72
CA CYS A 187 0.90 8.35 -11.97
C CYS A 187 0.19 9.70 -11.72
N LEU A 188 -0.92 9.69 -10.99
CA LEU A 188 -1.70 10.89 -10.69
C LEU A 188 -0.89 11.92 -9.90
N TRP A 189 -0.11 11.46 -8.91
CA TRP A 189 0.76 12.33 -8.13
C TRP A 189 1.85 12.96 -9.02
N LYS A 190 2.54 12.16 -9.86
CA LYS A 190 3.57 12.66 -10.77
C LYS A 190 3.02 13.69 -11.77
N LEU A 191 1.83 13.47 -12.33
CA LEU A 191 1.17 14.44 -13.22
C LEU A 191 0.92 15.77 -12.53
N ASN A 192 0.41 15.75 -11.29
CA ASN A 192 0.11 16.98 -10.55
C ASN A 192 1.37 17.70 -10.06
N TYR A 193 2.40 16.95 -9.67
CA TYR A 193 3.68 17.49 -9.20
C TYR A 193 4.45 18.18 -10.33
N ILE A 194 4.56 17.56 -11.51
CA ILE A 194 5.24 18.15 -12.67
C ILE A 194 4.43 19.32 -13.24
N GLY A 195 3.09 19.25 -13.17
CA GLY A 195 2.19 20.31 -13.64
C GLY A 195 2.11 21.55 -12.74
N GLY A 196 2.86 21.62 -11.64
CA GLY A 196 2.88 22.78 -10.74
C GLY A 196 1.57 23.04 -9.97
N LYS A 197 0.74 22.00 -9.76
CA LYS A 197 -0.58 22.12 -9.11
C LYS A 197 -0.60 21.69 -7.64
N LEU A 198 0.55 21.70 -6.97
CA LEU A 198 0.69 21.43 -5.53
C LEU A 198 1.29 22.64 -4.83
#